data_AF-A0A9E1ZA12-F1
#
_entry.id   AF-A0A9E1ZA12-F1
#
_cell.length_a   1.000
_cell.length_b   1.000
_cell.length_c   1.000
_cell.angle_alpha   90.00
_cell.angle_beta   90.00
_cell.angle_gamma   90.00
#
_symmetry.space_group_name_H-M   'P 1'
#
loop_
_entity.id
_entity.type
_entity.pdbx_description
1 polymer ?
#
loop_
_entity_poly.entity_id
_entity_poly.type
_entity_poly.pdbx_seq_one_letter_code
_entity_poly.pdbx_strand_id
1 'polypeptide(L)'
;MKKLIFLFAISTAIFAGCTSATPLEVSGTILPLDNLTYSWEDINIKGGDVEKGFHFRNDSEEPLILQGAQTSCMCTTAYIELPNGEISPTFGMHKNADWNTTIQPGEEFEV
;
A
#
# COMPACT_ATOMS: atom_id res chain seq x y z
N MET A 1 9.37 -59.93 15.48
CA MET A 1 10.79 -59.79 15.12
C MET A 1 10.92 -60.00 13.62
N LYS A 2 11.49 -59.01 12.89
CA LYS A 2 12.17 -59.11 11.57
C LYS A 2 11.39 -59.72 10.39
N LYS A 3 11.40 -59.20 9.17
CA LYS A 3 11.91 -57.99 8.51
C LYS A 3 11.52 -58.20 7.02
N LEU A 4 11.12 -57.12 6.35
CA LEU A 4 11.42 -56.84 4.92
C LEU A 4 10.70 -57.70 3.83
N ILE A 5 9.91 -57.05 2.96
CA ILE A 5 10.18 -56.85 1.51
C ILE A 5 8.96 -56.23 0.80
N PHE A 6 9.20 -55.03 0.25
CA PHE A 6 8.68 -54.40 -0.98
C PHE A 6 7.26 -54.72 -1.51
N LEU A 7 6.46 -53.66 -1.67
CA LEU A 7 6.24 -53.08 -3.00
C LEU A 7 5.74 -51.64 -2.88
N PHE A 8 6.63 -50.75 -3.30
CA PHE A 8 6.54 -49.31 -3.37
C PHE A 8 5.69 -48.96 -4.60
N ALA A 9 4.45 -48.57 -4.40
CA ALA A 9 3.64 -48.03 -5.48
C ALA A 9 2.64 -47.05 -4.91
N ILE A 10 2.43 -45.97 -5.67
CA ILE A 10 1.33 -45.01 -5.59
C ILE A 10 1.74 -43.66 -4.97
N SER A 11 2.26 -42.86 -5.90
CA SER A 11 1.81 -41.49 -6.16
C SER A 11 2.35 -40.40 -5.26
N THR A 12 3.59 -40.03 -5.52
CA THR A 12 4.03 -38.64 -5.40
C THR A 12 3.28 -37.80 -6.44
N ALA A 13 2.10 -37.30 -6.09
CA ALA A 13 1.51 -36.16 -6.77
C ALA A 13 2.34 -34.92 -6.42
N ILE A 14 3.33 -34.61 -7.25
CA ILE A 14 4.07 -33.36 -7.18
C ILE A 14 3.10 -32.28 -7.64
N PHE A 15 2.50 -31.59 -6.68
CA PHE A 15 1.71 -30.39 -6.92
C PHE A 15 2.69 -29.29 -7.36
N ALA A 16 2.96 -29.21 -8.66
CA ALA A 16 3.67 -28.08 -9.26
C ALA A 16 2.73 -26.87 -9.25
N GLY A 17 2.54 -26.28 -8.07
CA GLY A 17 1.94 -24.96 -7.92
C GLY A 17 2.92 -23.94 -8.48
N CYS A 18 2.80 -23.63 -9.76
CA CYS A 18 3.43 -22.44 -10.32
C CYS A 18 2.64 -21.24 -9.77
N THR A 19 3.05 -20.71 -8.62
CA THR A 19 2.57 -19.40 -8.14
C THR A 19 3.13 -18.33 -9.05
N SER A 20 2.49 -18.16 -10.20
CA SER A 20 2.61 -16.93 -10.98
C SER A 20 1.93 -15.85 -10.16
N ALA A 21 2.71 -14.93 -9.57
CA ALA A 21 2.16 -13.72 -8.99
C ALA A 21 1.37 -13.00 -10.10
N THR A 22 0.05 -12.95 -9.98
CA THR A 22 -0.79 -12.18 -10.89
C THR A 22 -0.41 -10.71 -10.74
N PRO A 23 -0.04 -10.00 -11.81
CA PRO A 23 0.20 -8.56 -11.74
C PRO A 23 -1.03 -7.89 -11.13
N LEU A 24 -0.83 -6.98 -10.19
CA LEU A 24 -1.92 -6.17 -9.66
C LEU A 24 -2.49 -5.35 -10.82
N GLU A 25 -3.78 -5.51 -11.09
CA GLU A 25 -4.49 -4.64 -12.02
C GLU A 25 -4.65 -3.28 -11.35
N VAL A 26 -4.22 -2.21 -12.02
CA VAL A 26 -4.49 -0.84 -11.56
C VAL A 26 -5.94 -0.51 -11.93
N SER A 27 -6.86 -0.96 -11.09
CA SER A 27 -8.30 -0.80 -11.21
C SER A 27 -8.85 -0.38 -9.85
N GLY A 28 -9.83 0.54 -9.84
CA GLY A 28 -10.39 1.12 -8.62
C GLY A 28 -10.39 2.65 -8.60
N THR A 29 -11.15 3.21 -7.65
CA THR A 29 -11.35 4.65 -7.46
C THR A 29 -11.00 5.05 -6.04
N ILE A 30 -10.08 6.01 -5.89
CA ILE A 30 -9.83 6.72 -4.65
C ILE A 30 -10.50 8.10 -4.77
N LEU A 31 -11.45 8.38 -3.88
CA LEU A 31 -12.20 9.63 -3.86
C LEU A 31 -11.58 10.60 -2.84
N PRO A 32 -11.19 11.82 -3.24
CA PRO A 32 -10.82 12.86 -2.28
C PRO A 32 -12.08 13.37 -1.55
N LEU A 33 -12.00 13.47 -0.22
CA LEU A 33 -13.05 14.03 0.62
C LEU A 33 -12.85 15.53 0.89
N ASP A 34 -11.62 16.01 0.67
CA ASP A 34 -11.21 17.40 0.86
C ASP A 34 -10.97 18.13 -0.47
N ASN A 35 -10.84 19.46 -0.39
CA ASN A 35 -10.20 20.23 -1.45
C ASN A 35 -8.70 19.86 -1.51
N LEU A 36 -8.27 19.35 -2.66
CA LEU A 36 -6.88 18.92 -2.91
C LEU A 36 -5.88 20.07 -3.10
N THR A 37 -6.33 21.32 -2.99
CA THR A 37 -5.47 22.50 -3.04
C THR A 37 -5.40 23.16 -1.69
N TYR A 38 -4.17 23.36 -1.21
CA TYR A 38 -3.88 24.12 -0.02
C TYR A 38 -2.69 25.05 -0.27
N SER A 39 -2.82 26.31 0.17
CA SER A 39 -1.74 27.30 0.10
C SER A 39 -1.26 27.61 1.51
N TRP A 40 0.05 27.47 1.70
CA TRP A 40 0.72 27.90 2.93
C TRP A 40 1.05 29.40 2.94
N GLU A 41 0.81 30.09 1.83
CA GLU A 41 1.31 31.46 1.59
C GLU A 41 2.83 31.51 1.80
N ASP A 42 3.29 32.20 2.85
CA ASP A 42 4.70 32.32 3.20
C ASP A 42 5.14 31.21 4.17
N ILE A 43 6.09 30.38 3.75
CA ILE A 43 6.74 29.38 4.61
C ILE A 43 8.12 29.87 5.06
N ASN A 44 8.38 29.85 6.36
CA ASN A 44 9.71 30.10 6.91
C ASN A 44 10.62 28.88 6.72
N ILE A 45 11.62 28.99 5.84
CA ILE A 45 12.59 27.92 5.57
C ILE A 45 13.39 27.44 6.80
N LYS A 46 13.44 28.24 7.87
CA LYS A 46 14.07 27.88 9.15
C LYS A 46 13.07 27.51 10.25
N GLY A 47 11.77 27.49 9.93
CA GLY A 47 10.68 27.26 10.87
C GLY A 47 10.47 25.79 11.24
N GLY A 48 11.13 24.86 10.55
CA GLY A 48 10.83 23.44 10.62
C GLY A 48 9.80 23.04 9.56
N ASP A 49 9.27 21.83 9.72
CA ASP A 49 8.31 21.25 8.79
C ASP A 49 6.87 21.73 9.09
N VAL A 50 6.07 21.82 8.05
CA VAL A 50 4.63 22.12 8.12
C VAL A 50 3.87 20.99 7.43
N GLU A 51 2.71 20.63 7.97
CA GLU A 51 1.95 19.46 7.54
C GLU A 51 0.49 19.81 7.25
N LYS A 52 -0.05 19.24 6.18
CA LYS A 52 -1.46 19.37 5.78
C LYS A 52 -1.94 18.00 5.32
N GLY A 53 -2.87 17.43 6.08
CA GLY A 53 -3.55 16.20 5.71
C GLY A 53 -4.67 16.41 4.70
N PHE A 54 -4.79 15.45 3.79
CA PHE A 54 -5.90 15.30 2.85
C PHE A 54 -6.57 13.95 3.07
N HIS A 55 -7.90 13.96 3.20
CA HIS A 55 -8.69 12.75 3.42
C HIS A 55 -9.13 12.14 2.10
N PHE A 56 -9.04 10.82 2.03
CA PHE A 56 -9.43 10.02 0.88
C PHE A 56 -10.29 8.84 1.32
N ARG A 57 -11.05 8.28 0.38
CA ARG A 57 -11.84 7.07 0.56
C ARG A 57 -11.66 6.11 -0.59
N ASN A 58 -11.60 4.81 -0.33
CA ASN A 58 -11.83 3.81 -1.38
C ASN A 58 -13.31 3.84 -1.80
N ASP A 59 -13.59 4.37 -2.99
CA ASP A 59 -14.95 4.47 -3.56
C ASP A 59 -15.25 3.33 -4.55
N SER A 60 -14.49 2.24 -4.47
CA SER A 60 -14.67 1.03 -5.26
C SER A 60 -15.57 0.03 -4.52
N GLU A 61 -16.13 -0.93 -5.25
CA GLU A 61 -16.89 -2.04 -4.66
C GLU A 61 -15.98 -3.16 -4.11
N GLU A 62 -14.71 -3.16 -4.48
CA GLU A 62 -13.70 -4.18 -4.11
C GLU A 62 -12.56 -3.57 -3.28
N PRO A 63 -11.86 -4.36 -2.45
CA PRO A 63 -10.67 -3.89 -1.74
C PRO A 63 -9.56 -3.44 -2.68
N LEU A 64 -8.86 -2.36 -2.32
CA LEU A 64 -7.71 -1.84 -3.06
C LEU A 64 -6.40 -2.15 -2.34
N ILE A 65 -5.35 -2.46 -3.12
CA ILE A 65 -3.98 -2.49 -2.60
C ILE A 65 -3.34 -1.13 -2.84
N LEU A 66 -3.14 -0.37 -1.77
CA LEU A 66 -2.46 0.91 -1.80
C LEU A 66 -0.95 0.67 -1.66
N GLN A 67 -0.17 1.13 -2.63
CA GLN A 67 1.29 0.87 -2.72
C GLN A 67 2.15 2.01 -2.14
N GLY A 68 1.53 3.10 -1.70
CA GLY A 68 2.22 4.26 -1.12
C GLY A 68 1.87 5.57 -1.82
N ALA A 69 2.73 6.57 -1.63
CA ALA A 69 2.61 7.90 -2.23
C ALA A 69 3.90 8.31 -2.96
N GLN A 70 3.84 9.37 -3.75
CA GLN A 70 4.99 10.00 -4.38
C GLN A 70 4.80 11.52 -4.43
N THR A 71 5.81 12.26 -4.02
CA THR A 71 5.81 13.72 -4.12
C THR A 71 6.48 14.20 -5.40
N SER A 72 6.10 15.37 -5.90
CA SER A 72 6.64 15.94 -7.13
C SER A 72 7.87 16.82 -6.92
N CYS A 73 8.23 17.14 -5.67
CA CYS A 73 9.33 18.02 -5.32
C CYS A 73 10.22 17.39 -4.26
N MET A 74 11.52 17.65 -4.33
CA MET A 74 12.50 17.11 -3.38
C MET A 74 12.34 17.66 -1.95
N CYS A 75 11.70 18.83 -1.79
CA CYS A 75 11.47 19.44 -0.48
C CYS A 75 10.16 18.98 0.20
N THR A 76 9.35 18.16 -0.45
CA THR A 76 8.09 17.66 0.11
C THR A 76 8.17 16.17 0.38
N THR A 77 7.53 15.77 1.46
CA THR A 77 7.33 14.37 1.83
C THR A 77 5.85 14.11 2.10
N ALA A 78 5.45 12.85 2.09
CA ALA A 78 4.10 12.41 2.44
C ALA A 78 4.18 11.10 3.21
N TYR A 79 3.20 10.82 4.05
CA TYR A 79 2.98 9.52 4.66
C TYR A 79 1.48 9.24 4.62
N ILE A 80 1.08 7.98 4.83
CA ILE A 80 -0.32 7.58 4.84
C ILE A 80 -0.65 7.13 6.25
N GLU A 81 -1.72 7.70 6.82
CA GLU A 81 -2.26 7.30 8.12
C GLU A 81 -3.59 6.57 7.94
N LEU A 82 -3.67 5.37 8.52
CA LEU A 82 -4.85 4.52 8.49
C LEU A 82 -5.74 4.79 9.72
N PRO A 83 -7.05 4.45 9.69
CA PRO A 83 -7.97 4.70 10.81
C PRO A 83 -7.59 4.03 12.13
N ASN A 84 -6.77 2.98 12.08
CA ASN A 84 -6.26 2.27 13.25
C ASN A 84 -5.01 2.95 13.87
N GLY A 85 -4.55 4.08 13.30
CA GLY A 85 -3.35 4.80 13.71
C GLY A 85 -2.04 4.22 13.16
N GLU A 86 -2.10 3.25 12.24
CA GLU A 86 -0.91 2.76 11.54
C GLU A 86 -0.45 3.81 10.51
N ILE A 87 0.85 4.11 10.53
CA ILE A 87 1.48 5.09 9.66
C ILE A 87 2.46 4.39 8.72
N SER A 88 2.36 4.69 7.43
CA SER A 88 3.28 4.18 6.42
C SER A 88 4.71 4.70 6.61
N PRO A 89 5.70 4.16 5.88
CA PRO A 89 6.96 4.86 5.69
C PRO A 89 6.74 6.24 5.07
N THR A 90 7.69 7.16 5.31
CA THR A 90 7.72 8.44 4.60
C THR A 90 8.10 8.23 3.13
N PHE A 91 7.32 8.84 2.26
CA PHE A 91 7.49 8.85 0.82
C PHE A 91 7.96 10.23 0.32
N GLY A 92 8.76 10.23 -0.74
CA GLY A 92 9.26 11.43 -1.41
C GLY A 92 9.33 11.26 -2.93
N MET A 93 10.11 12.11 -3.58
CA MET A 93 10.15 12.20 -5.06
C MET A 93 10.91 11.06 -5.74
N HIS A 94 11.99 10.55 -5.12
CA HIS A 94 12.92 9.64 -5.79
C HIS A 94 12.73 8.18 -5.41
N LYS A 95 13.24 7.78 -4.24
CA LYS A 95 13.26 6.40 -3.78
C LYS A 95 12.35 6.28 -2.56
N ASN A 96 11.36 5.41 -2.69
CA ASN A 96 10.39 5.11 -1.65
C ASN A 96 10.59 3.67 -1.18
N ALA A 97 10.22 3.40 0.08
CA ALA A 97 10.21 2.04 0.60
C ALA A 97 9.10 1.24 -0.08
N ASP A 98 9.34 -0.05 -0.32
CA ASP A 98 8.27 -0.96 -0.72
C ASP A 98 7.29 -1.08 0.45
N TRP A 99 6.05 -0.69 0.20
CA TRP A 99 4.98 -0.76 1.18
C TRP A 99 3.69 -1.10 0.46
N ASN A 100 2.85 -1.88 1.13
CA ASN A 100 1.50 -2.11 0.68
C ASN A 100 0.58 -2.24 1.88
N THR A 101 -0.65 -1.79 1.70
CA THR A 101 -1.75 -2.08 2.60
C THR A 101 -3.01 -2.34 1.80
N THR A 102 -4.00 -2.96 2.43
CA THR A 102 -5.33 -3.16 1.83
C THR A 102 -6.30 -2.15 2.43
N ILE A 103 -6.96 -1.38 1.56
CA ILE A 103 -8.03 -0.44 1.92
C ILE A 103 -9.36 -1.05 1.49
N GLN A 104 -10.25 -1.32 2.44
CA GLN A 104 -11.56 -1.91 2.19
C GLN A 104 -12.50 -0.93 1.47
N PRO A 105 -13.56 -1.40 0.79
CA PRO A 105 -14.61 -0.53 0.25
C PRO A 105 -15.16 0.42 1.31
N GLY A 106 -15.18 1.71 1.01
CA GLY A 106 -15.64 2.77 1.92
C GLY A 106 -14.69 3.13 3.06
N GLU A 107 -13.53 2.46 3.19
CA GLU A 107 -12.52 2.82 4.17
C GLU A 107 -11.83 4.14 3.79
N GLU A 108 -11.68 5.00 4.79
CA GLU A 108 -11.07 6.32 4.69
C GLU A 108 -9.65 6.29 5.23
N PHE A 109 -8.79 7.17 4.72
CA PHE A 109 -7.42 7.33 5.17
C PHE A 109 -6.94 8.76 4.92
N GLU A 110 -5.88 9.16 5.61
CA GLU A 110 -5.25 10.49 5.47
C GLU A 110 -3.89 10.36 4.80
N VAL A 111 -3.55 11.36 3.96
CA VAL A 111 -2.22 11.52 3.32
C VAL A 111 -1.68 12.92 3.55
#